data_AF-A0A847U4Q1-F1
#
_entry.id   AF-A0A847U4Q1-F1
#
_cell.length_a   1.000
_cell.length_b   1.000
_cell.length_c   1.000
_cell.angle_alpha   90.00
_cell.angle_beta   90.00
_cell.angle_gamma   90.00
#
_symmetry.space_group_name_H-M   'P 1'
#
loop_
_entity.id
_entity.type
_entity.pdbx_description
1 polymer ?
#
loop_
_entity_poly.entity_id
_entity_poly.type
_entity_poly.pdbx_seq_one_letter_code
_entity_poly.pdbx_strand_id
1 'polypeptide(L)'
;MPSENQGGSQRQRQRFERIQNDIGEDPARWLDWEFVRHPSRRTIALDLIDSIDSIERIRAWKAVERALAVEHGREPRSKIMQRLDQREQWLTLHGERPDRLDERTEPRDLPPVETEFPDRDDVDEAADRATFHAERIFGPLRERYPHLFDDGDSAAESAETAVAADGGEDE
;
A
#
# COMPACT_ATOMS: atom_id res chain seq x y z
N MET A 1 -26.57 -18.38 -20.12
CA MET A 1 -26.64 -18.87 -18.73
C MET A 1 -25.97 -17.83 -17.84
N PRO A 2 -26.71 -16.95 -17.14
CA PRO A 2 -26.12 -16.05 -16.16
C PRO A 2 -25.69 -16.85 -14.93
N SER A 3 -24.45 -16.64 -14.48
CA SER A 3 -23.85 -17.34 -13.36
C SER A 3 -24.48 -16.89 -12.03
N GLU A 4 -25.23 -17.80 -11.40
CA GLU A 4 -25.67 -17.72 -10.01
C GLU A 4 -24.47 -18.03 -9.10
N ASN A 5 -23.64 -17.03 -8.82
CA ASN A 5 -22.65 -17.15 -7.75
C ASN A 5 -22.39 -15.80 -7.07
N GLN A 6 -23.43 -15.25 -6.45
CA GLN A 6 -23.30 -14.15 -5.49
C GLN A 6 -24.03 -14.51 -4.20
N GLY A 7 -23.54 -15.55 -3.51
CA GLY A 7 -23.87 -15.82 -2.11
C GLY A 7 -23.18 -14.85 -1.16
N GLY A 8 -23.35 -13.54 -1.37
CA GLY A 8 -22.98 -12.54 -0.39
C GLY A 8 -24.11 -12.43 0.62
N SER A 9 -24.08 -13.24 1.68
CA SER A 9 -24.99 -13.13 2.81
C SER A 9 -25.02 -11.69 3.31
N GLN A 10 -26.06 -10.94 2.96
CA GLN A 10 -26.23 -9.53 3.30
C GLN A 10 -26.63 -9.38 4.77
N ARG A 11 -25.75 -9.75 5.71
CA ARG A 11 -25.84 -9.15 7.03
C ARG A 11 -25.43 -7.70 6.90
N GLN A 12 -26.35 -6.80 7.25
CA GLN A 12 -26.02 -5.38 7.40
C GLN A 12 -24.95 -5.28 8.48
N ARG A 13 -23.70 -4.99 8.08
CA ARG A 13 -22.62 -4.71 9.02
C ARG A 13 -22.96 -3.47 9.81
N GLN A 14 -22.68 -3.48 11.11
CA GLN A 14 -22.76 -2.28 11.92
C GLN A 14 -21.75 -1.25 11.39
N ARG A 15 -22.21 0.00 11.27
CA ARG A 15 -21.39 1.14 10.85
C ARG A 15 -21.35 2.16 11.96
N PHE A 16 -20.21 2.81 12.11
CA PHE A 16 -20.02 3.88 13.09
C PHE A 16 -19.79 5.20 12.36
N GLU A 17 -20.85 5.79 11.80
CA GLU A 17 -20.78 6.98 10.95
C GLU A 17 -20.07 8.16 11.64
N ARG A 18 -20.30 8.35 12.94
CA ARG A 18 -19.60 9.37 13.72
C ARG A 18 -18.09 9.15 13.74
N ILE A 19 -17.65 7.92 14.03
CA ILE A 19 -16.23 7.56 14.04
C ILE A 19 -15.65 7.71 12.64
N GLN A 20 -16.37 7.27 11.60
CA GLN A 20 -15.95 7.45 10.22
C GLN A 20 -15.74 8.92 9.84
N ASN A 21 -16.62 9.81 10.29
CA ASN A 21 -16.47 11.24 10.07
C ASN A 21 -15.30 11.83 10.87
N ASP A 22 -15.05 11.32 12.09
CA ASP A 22 -14.01 11.83 12.97
C ASP A 22 -12.59 11.40 12.51
N ILE A 23 -12.38 10.13 12.13
CA ILE A 23 -11.03 9.59 11.79
C ILE A 23 -10.82 9.29 10.31
N GLY A 24 -11.85 9.49 9.47
CA GLY A 24 -11.82 9.27 8.02
C GLY A 24 -11.94 7.80 7.57
N GLU A 25 -12.16 6.87 8.51
CA GLU A 25 -12.25 5.43 8.23
C GLU A 25 -13.28 4.75 9.15
N ASP A 26 -13.84 3.62 8.70
CA ASP A 26 -14.76 2.81 9.48
C ASP A 26 -14.07 1.51 9.97
N PRO A 27 -13.64 1.44 11.25
CA PRO A 27 -12.96 0.26 11.79
C PRO A 27 -13.85 -0.99 11.79
N ALA A 28 -15.18 -0.83 11.83
CA ALA A 28 -16.10 -1.97 11.91
C ALA A 28 -16.07 -2.82 10.65
N ARG A 29 -15.75 -2.21 9.50
CA ARG A 29 -15.52 -2.91 8.23
C ARG A 29 -14.46 -4.01 8.36
N TRP A 30 -13.39 -3.73 9.09
CA TRP A 30 -12.23 -4.62 9.23
C TRP A 30 -12.34 -5.54 10.45
N LEU A 31 -13.10 -5.12 11.46
CA LEU A 31 -13.32 -5.87 12.71
C LEU A 31 -14.55 -6.81 12.68
N ASP A 32 -15.32 -6.76 11.60
CA ASP A 32 -16.46 -7.64 11.35
C ASP A 32 -16.13 -9.12 11.61
N TRP A 33 -17.05 -9.82 12.29
CA TRP A 33 -16.84 -11.20 12.75
C TRP A 33 -16.54 -12.16 11.61
N GLU A 34 -17.24 -12.06 10.49
CA GLU A 34 -17.00 -12.91 9.34
C GLU A 34 -15.64 -12.62 8.68
N PHE A 35 -15.25 -11.33 8.64
CA PHE A 35 -13.96 -10.92 8.10
C PHE A 35 -12.81 -11.51 8.92
N VAL A 36 -12.82 -11.31 10.24
CA VAL A 36 -11.74 -11.72 11.15
C VAL A 36 -11.71 -13.24 11.39
N ARG A 37 -12.79 -13.97 11.09
CA ARG A 37 -12.81 -15.44 11.19
C ARG A 37 -11.89 -16.11 10.17
N HIS A 38 -11.72 -15.52 9.00
CA HIS A 38 -10.81 -16.04 7.98
C HIS A 38 -9.36 -15.67 8.29
N PRO A 39 -8.42 -16.65 8.36
CA PRO A 39 -7.04 -16.39 8.75
C PRO A 39 -6.33 -15.33 7.90
N SER A 40 -6.47 -15.36 6.57
CA SER A 40 -5.84 -14.40 5.66
C SER A 40 -6.36 -12.97 5.86
N ARG A 41 -7.67 -12.82 6.06
CA ARG A 41 -8.31 -11.52 6.32
C ARG A 41 -7.99 -10.98 7.71
N ARG A 42 -7.85 -11.86 8.70
CA ARG A 42 -7.37 -11.48 10.03
C ARG A 42 -5.99 -10.85 9.96
N THR A 43 -5.07 -11.40 9.17
CA THR A 43 -3.74 -10.81 8.98
C THR A 43 -3.86 -9.37 8.45
N ILE A 44 -4.71 -9.14 7.44
CA ILE A 44 -4.97 -7.79 6.92
C ILE A 44 -5.44 -6.83 8.02
N ALA A 45 -6.36 -7.26 8.89
CA ALA A 45 -6.82 -6.41 9.99
C ALA A 45 -5.70 -6.09 11.00
N LEU A 46 -4.77 -7.02 11.24
CA LEU A 46 -3.61 -6.78 12.11
C LEU A 46 -2.60 -5.85 11.44
N ASP A 47 -2.33 -6.03 10.15
CA ASP A 47 -1.43 -5.16 9.38
C ASP A 47 -1.98 -3.72 9.33
N LEU A 48 -3.30 -3.58 9.19
CA LEU A 48 -3.97 -2.26 9.29
C LEU A 48 -3.74 -1.62 10.66
N ILE A 49 -3.91 -2.38 11.75
CA ILE A 49 -3.62 -1.88 13.11
C ILE A 49 -2.17 -1.44 13.24
N ASP A 50 -1.23 -2.18 12.66
CA ASP A 50 0.19 -1.85 12.70
C ASP A 50 0.52 -0.59 11.92
N SER A 51 -0.24 -0.29 10.87
CA SER A 51 -0.10 0.91 10.05
C SER A 51 -0.68 2.17 10.71
N ILE A 52 -1.51 2.04 11.77
CA ILE A 52 -2.11 3.20 12.43
C ILE A 52 -1.02 4.09 13.01
N ASP A 53 -1.09 5.38 12.71
CA ASP A 53 -0.07 6.38 13.00
C ASP A 53 -0.51 7.47 13.99
N SER A 54 -1.75 7.38 14.47
CA SER A 54 -2.33 8.27 15.49
C SER A 54 -2.98 7.48 16.63
N ILE A 55 -2.72 7.91 17.86
CA ILE A 55 -3.32 7.47 19.13
C ILE A 55 -4.83 7.68 19.11
N GLU A 56 -5.31 8.80 18.57
CA GLU A 56 -6.75 9.06 18.43
C GLU A 56 -7.42 7.94 17.62
N ARG A 57 -6.83 7.61 16.46
CA ARG A 57 -7.29 6.53 15.59
C ARG A 57 -7.26 5.18 16.33
N ILE A 58 -6.21 4.88 17.09
CA ILE A 58 -6.16 3.64 17.91
C ILE A 58 -7.28 3.59 18.94
N ARG A 59 -7.56 4.69 19.63
CA ARG A 59 -8.62 4.75 20.65
C ARG A 59 -9.99 4.57 20.03
N ALA A 60 -10.23 5.13 18.85
CA ALA A 60 -11.43 4.89 18.07
C ALA A 60 -11.59 3.41 17.69
N TRP A 61 -10.53 2.75 17.21
CA TRP A 61 -10.55 1.32 16.93
C TRP A 61 -10.86 0.47 18.16
N LYS A 62 -10.29 0.80 19.33
CA LYS A 62 -10.61 0.13 20.61
C LYS A 62 -12.09 0.31 20.98
N ALA A 63 -12.64 1.50 20.79
CA ALA A 63 -14.05 1.78 21.06
C ALA A 63 -14.96 0.94 20.15
N VAL A 64 -14.63 0.84 18.85
CA VAL A 64 -15.38 0.02 17.90
C VAL A 64 -15.32 -1.46 18.24
N GLU A 65 -14.16 -2.04 18.54
CA GLU A 65 -14.08 -3.47 18.92
C GLU A 65 -14.90 -3.76 20.20
N ARG A 66 -14.92 -2.84 21.18
CA ARG A 66 -15.76 -2.97 22.37
C ARG A 66 -17.26 -2.90 22.02
N ALA A 67 -17.66 -1.95 21.17
CA ALA A 67 -19.05 -1.82 20.75
C ALA A 67 -19.54 -3.05 19.98
N LEU A 68 -18.74 -3.57 19.04
CA LEU A 68 -19.02 -4.80 18.31
C LEU A 68 -19.07 -6.02 19.24
N ALA A 69 -18.24 -6.05 20.28
CA ALA A 69 -18.26 -7.12 21.28
C ALA A 69 -19.59 -7.13 22.05
N VAL A 70 -20.06 -5.95 22.49
CA VAL A 70 -21.37 -5.79 23.14
C VAL A 70 -22.52 -6.21 22.22
N GLU A 71 -22.52 -5.77 20.95
CA GLU A 71 -23.56 -6.15 19.99
C GLU A 71 -23.63 -7.67 19.78
N HIS A 72 -22.48 -8.32 19.67
CA HIS A 72 -22.38 -9.76 19.48
C HIS A 72 -22.47 -10.58 20.78
N GLY A 73 -22.68 -9.93 21.93
CA GLY A 73 -22.77 -10.60 23.24
C GLY A 73 -21.50 -11.37 23.61
N ARG A 74 -20.33 -10.87 23.22
CA ARG A 74 -19.01 -11.47 23.48
C ARG A 74 -18.09 -10.48 24.16
N GLU A 75 -16.97 -10.98 24.67
CA GLU A 75 -15.86 -10.12 25.08
C GLU A 75 -15.10 -9.57 23.87
N PRO A 76 -14.48 -8.38 23.97
CA PRO A 76 -13.55 -7.86 22.99
C PRO A 76 -12.44 -8.87 22.71
N ARG A 77 -12.04 -9.05 21.44
CA ARG A 77 -11.01 -10.02 21.10
C ARG A 77 -9.69 -9.59 21.72
N SER A 78 -9.20 -10.37 22.69
CA SER A 78 -7.95 -10.13 23.40
C SER A 78 -6.77 -9.86 22.47
N LYS A 79 -6.63 -10.63 21.39
CA LYS A 79 -5.55 -10.45 20.41
C LYS A 79 -5.60 -9.10 19.68
N ILE A 80 -6.79 -8.62 19.33
CA ILE A 80 -6.96 -7.32 18.67
C ILE A 80 -6.67 -6.20 19.67
N MET A 81 -7.26 -6.30 20.88
CA MET A 81 -7.03 -5.34 21.95
C MET A 81 -5.55 -5.23 22.31
N GLN A 82 -4.87 -6.36 22.50
CA GLN A 82 -3.44 -6.40 22.79
C GLN A 82 -2.61 -5.76 21.67
N ARG A 83 -2.97 -5.96 20.39
CA ARG A 83 -2.24 -5.33 19.28
C ARG A 83 -2.44 -3.82 19.26
N LEU A 84 -3.66 -3.35 19.49
CA LEU A 84 -3.97 -1.92 19.64
C LEU A 84 -3.23 -1.32 20.85
N ASP A 85 -3.13 -2.02 21.97
CA ASP A 85 -2.37 -1.59 23.15
C ASP A 85 -0.87 -1.47 22.84
N GLN A 86 -0.28 -2.48 22.19
CA GLN A 86 1.12 -2.45 21.76
C GLN A 86 1.42 -1.29 20.82
N ARG A 87 0.52 -1.03 19.87
CA ARG A 87 0.69 0.09 18.93
C ARG A 87 0.54 1.45 19.62
N GLU A 88 -0.41 1.60 20.55
CA GLU A 88 -0.55 2.84 21.34
C GLU A 88 0.72 3.11 22.16
N GLN A 89 1.29 2.08 22.79
CA GLN A 89 2.55 2.20 23.52
C GLN A 89 3.70 2.60 22.60
N TRP A 90 3.78 2.03 21.40
CA TRP A 90 4.79 2.37 20.41
C TRP A 90 4.68 3.85 19.99
N LEU A 91 3.48 4.34 19.66
CA LEU A 91 3.25 5.74 19.31
C LEU A 91 3.51 6.68 20.48
N THR A 92 3.17 6.28 21.71
CA THR A 92 3.49 7.06 22.91
C THR A 92 5.00 7.23 23.08
N LEU A 93 5.79 6.20 22.75
CA LEU A 93 7.24 6.22 22.89
C LEU A 93 7.96 6.92 21.74
N HIS A 94 7.50 6.73 20.49
CA HIS A 94 8.19 7.21 19.28
C HIS A 94 7.56 8.47 18.67
N GLY A 95 6.39 8.88 19.15
CA GLY A 95 5.59 9.95 18.56
C GLY A 95 4.62 9.44 17.48
N GLU A 96 3.65 10.29 17.16
CA GLU A 96 2.70 10.10 16.06
C GLU A 96 3.28 10.63 14.75
N ARG A 97 2.75 10.14 13.62
CA ARG A 97 3.06 10.76 12.33
C ARG A 97 2.28 12.07 12.21
N PRO A 98 2.91 13.18 11.80
CA PRO A 98 2.17 14.41 11.53
C PRO A 98 1.25 14.22 10.31
N ASP A 99 0.06 14.81 10.38
CA ASP A 99 -0.96 14.73 9.31
C ASP A 99 -0.45 15.24 7.95
N ARG A 100 0.46 16.22 7.99
CA ARG A 100 1.16 16.73 6.82
C ARG A 100 2.64 16.84 7.16
N LEU A 101 3.48 16.35 6.24
CA LEU A 101 4.91 16.67 6.30
C LEU A 101 5.06 18.16 6.01
N ASP A 102 5.79 18.86 6.87
CA ASP A 102 6.11 20.26 6.65
C ASP A 102 6.78 20.42 5.29
N GLU A 103 6.40 21.48 4.58
CA GLU A 103 7.08 21.85 3.35
C GLU A 103 8.55 22.12 3.68
N ARG A 104 9.41 21.44 2.95
CA ARG A 104 10.83 21.52 3.21
C ARG A 104 11.33 22.88 2.76
N THR A 105 11.75 23.69 3.72
CA THR A 105 12.30 25.02 3.49
C THR A 105 13.73 25.00 2.97
N GLU A 106 14.48 23.92 3.23
CA GLU A 106 15.86 23.78 2.77
C GLU A 106 15.96 23.18 1.36
N PRO A 107 16.86 23.71 0.50
CA PRO A 107 17.11 23.15 -0.82
C PRO A 107 17.67 21.74 -0.73
N ARG A 108 17.29 20.89 -1.69
CA ARG A 108 17.77 19.51 -1.77
C ARG A 108 19.25 19.53 -2.15
N ASP A 109 20.09 18.95 -1.28
CA ASP A 109 21.45 18.55 -1.63
C ASP A 109 21.38 17.32 -2.53
N LEU A 110 20.84 17.53 -3.72
CA LEU A 110 20.84 16.56 -4.81
C LEU A 110 21.99 16.93 -5.75
N PRO A 111 22.72 15.93 -6.26
CA PRO A 111 23.72 16.19 -7.29
C PRO A 111 23.04 16.86 -8.49
N PRO A 112 23.74 17.76 -9.20
CA PRO A 112 23.22 18.36 -10.42
C PRO A 112 22.87 17.23 -11.41
N VAL A 113 21.67 17.31 -11.98
CA VAL A 113 21.20 16.39 -13.01
C VAL A 113 21.22 17.14 -14.33
N GLU A 114 21.94 16.61 -15.31
CA GLU A 114 21.87 17.11 -16.68
C GLU A 114 20.53 16.68 -17.28
N THR A 115 19.74 17.66 -17.71
CA THR A 115 18.46 17.44 -18.37
C THR A 115 18.60 17.87 -19.81
N GLU A 116 18.48 16.92 -20.74
CA GLU A 116 18.45 17.23 -22.17
C GLU A 116 17.01 17.29 -22.64
N PHE A 117 16.71 18.26 -23.50
CA PHE A 117 15.40 18.44 -24.10
C PHE A 117 15.52 18.14 -25.60
N PRO A 118 15.56 16.85 -26.01
CA PRO A 118 15.62 16.51 -27.42
C PRO A 118 14.44 17.13 -28.17
N ASP A 119 14.73 17.74 -29.32
CA ASP A 119 13.68 18.22 -30.22
C ASP A 119 12.89 17.02 -30.72
N ARG A 120 11.63 16.96 -30.31
CA ARG A 120 10.65 16.01 -30.78
C ARG A 120 9.53 16.76 -31.48
N ASP A 121 9.26 16.39 -32.72
CA ASP A 121 8.27 17.04 -33.58
C ASP A 121 6.82 16.83 -33.11
N ASP A 122 6.59 15.95 -32.12
CA ASP A 122 5.28 15.62 -31.55
C ASP A 122 4.95 16.38 -30.25
N VAL A 123 5.85 17.25 -29.76
CA VAL A 123 5.69 17.94 -28.47
C VAL A 123 6.07 19.42 -28.56
N ASP A 124 5.07 20.29 -28.47
CA ASP A 124 5.24 21.74 -28.59
C ASP A 124 6.04 22.35 -27.41
N GLU A 125 5.77 21.92 -26.18
CA GLU A 125 6.38 22.48 -24.97
C GLU A 125 7.74 21.83 -24.65
N ALA A 126 8.77 22.65 -24.39
CA ALA A 126 10.12 22.15 -24.09
C ALA A 126 10.17 21.34 -22.78
N ALA A 127 9.39 21.71 -21.76
CA ALA A 127 9.35 20.99 -20.48
C ALA A 127 8.87 19.53 -20.63
N ASP A 128 7.99 19.27 -21.60
CA ASP A 128 7.43 17.94 -21.88
C ASP A 128 8.37 17.07 -22.73
N ARG A 129 9.44 17.66 -23.28
CA ARG A 129 10.52 16.97 -23.99
C ARG A 129 11.65 16.51 -23.07
N ALA A 130 11.59 16.81 -21.76
CA ALA A 130 12.66 16.53 -20.81
C ALA A 130 13.00 15.03 -20.78
N THR A 131 14.22 14.68 -21.18
CA THR A 131 14.78 13.34 -20.98
C THR A 131 15.82 13.43 -19.87
N PHE A 132 15.58 12.69 -18.79
CA PHE A 132 16.43 12.70 -17.60
C PHE A 132 17.61 11.76 -17.80
N HIS A 133 18.79 12.33 -18.01
CA HIS A 133 20.04 11.60 -18.01
C HIS A 133 20.69 11.78 -16.63
N ALA A 134 20.31 10.93 -15.68
CA ALA A 134 21.13 10.79 -14.49
C ALA A 134 22.45 10.17 -14.93
N GLU A 135 23.54 10.95 -14.96
CA GLU A 135 24.88 10.37 -14.90
C GLU A 135 24.85 9.41 -13.72
N ARG A 136 24.97 8.12 -14.01
CA ARG A 136 25.00 7.14 -12.94
C ARG A 136 26.31 7.42 -12.21
N ILE A 137 26.20 8.02 -11.01
CA ILE A 137 27.30 8.27 -10.06
C ILE A 137 28.13 6.99 -9.82
N PHE A 138 27.53 5.85 -10.16
CA PHE A 138 28.12 4.55 -10.01
C PHE A 138 27.94 3.77 -11.31
N GLY A 139 28.95 2.97 -11.65
CA GLY A 139 28.95 2.14 -12.86
C GLY A 139 27.68 1.29 -13.04
N PRO A 140 27.51 0.64 -14.21
CA PRO A 140 26.32 -0.12 -14.51
C PRO A 140 25.93 -1.08 -13.37
N LEU A 141 24.61 -1.24 -13.16
CA LEU A 141 24.04 -1.98 -12.03
C LEU A 141 24.63 -3.39 -11.87
N ARG A 142 24.98 -4.05 -12.99
CA ARG A 142 25.67 -5.35 -13.05
C ARG A 142 27.06 -5.32 -12.42
N GLU A 143 27.84 -4.27 -12.61
CA GLU A 143 29.18 -4.13 -12.02
C GLU A 143 29.12 -3.87 -10.52
N ARG A 144 28.09 -3.14 -10.07
CA ARG A 144 27.91 -2.81 -8.66
C ARG A 144 27.33 -3.96 -7.83
N TYR A 145 26.41 -4.71 -8.41
CA TYR A 145 25.75 -5.84 -7.76
C TYR A 145 25.88 -7.11 -8.60
N PRO A 146 27.11 -7.62 -8.79
CA PRO A 146 27.34 -8.80 -9.63
C PRO A 146 26.52 -10.00 -9.15
N HIS A 147 26.39 -10.18 -7.83
CA HIS A 147 25.58 -11.26 -7.22
C HIS A 147 24.08 -11.22 -7.54
N LEU A 148 23.54 -10.10 -8.04
CA LEU A 148 22.12 -9.99 -8.43
C LEU A 148 21.89 -10.44 -9.88
N PHE A 149 22.98 -10.52 -10.66
CA PHE A 149 22.99 -10.83 -12.09
C PHE A 149 23.94 -11.99 -12.44
N ASP A 150 24.61 -12.57 -11.44
CA ASP A 150 25.26 -13.86 -11.58
C ASP A 150 24.14 -14.85 -11.89
N ASP A 151 24.11 -15.25 -13.15
CA ASP A 151 23.29 -16.31 -13.68
C ASP A 151 23.59 -17.60 -12.88
N GLY A 152 22.86 -17.78 -11.80
CA GLY A 152 22.53 -19.10 -11.33
C GLY A 152 21.92 -19.85 -12.52
N ASP A 153 22.44 -21.03 -12.76
CA ASP A 153 22.21 -21.95 -13.88
C ASP A 153 20.74 -22.46 -13.98
N SER A 154 19.76 -21.55 -13.92
CA SER A 154 18.31 -21.83 -13.95
C SER A 154 17.55 -20.97 -14.97
N ALA A 155 18.20 -20.01 -15.63
CA ALA A 155 17.59 -19.18 -16.67
C ALA A 155 17.81 -19.71 -18.10
N ALA A 156 18.40 -20.90 -18.27
CA ALA A 156 18.59 -21.51 -19.58
C ALA A 156 17.32 -22.20 -20.14
N GLU A 157 16.21 -22.25 -19.40
CA GLU A 157 15.01 -23.02 -19.81
C GLU A 157 13.77 -22.18 -20.13
N SER A 158 13.87 -20.89 -20.43
CA SER A 158 12.68 -20.08 -20.80
C SER A 158 12.89 -18.98 -21.84
N ALA A 159 13.95 -19.06 -22.65
CA ALA A 159 14.20 -18.09 -23.74
C ALA A 159 13.98 -18.70 -25.14
N GLU A 160 12.84 -19.37 -25.34
CA GLU A 160 12.25 -19.52 -26.68
C GLU A 160 10.77 -19.14 -26.62
N THR A 161 10.50 -17.83 -26.58
CA THR A 161 9.25 -17.29 -27.09
C THR A 161 9.60 -16.21 -28.10
N ALA A 162 9.85 -16.67 -29.33
CA ALA A 162 9.82 -15.80 -30.50
C ALA A 162 8.42 -15.19 -30.59
N VAL A 163 8.32 -13.89 -30.29
CA VAL A 163 7.10 -13.12 -30.52
C VAL A 163 6.98 -12.93 -32.03
N ALA A 164 6.12 -13.73 -32.66
CA ALA A 164 5.72 -13.53 -34.04
C ALA A 164 4.89 -12.24 -34.13
N ALA A 165 5.42 -11.23 -34.81
CA ALA A 165 4.64 -10.08 -35.26
C ALA A 165 3.81 -10.53 -36.48
N ASP A 166 2.57 -10.93 -36.23
CA ASP A 166 1.54 -11.06 -37.27
C ASP A 166 1.04 -9.66 -37.62
N GLY A 167 1.65 -9.08 -38.65
CA GLY A 167 1.22 -7.84 -39.28
C GLY A 167 0.78 -8.15 -40.69
N GLY A 168 -0.53 -8.26 -40.90
CA GLY A 168 -1.13 -8.33 -42.23
C GLY A 168 -0.97 -7.00 -42.96
N GLU A 169 -0.55 -7.08 -44.21
CA GLU A 169 -0.70 -5.99 -45.18
C GLU A 169 -1.60 -6.49 -46.32
N ASP A 170 -2.69 -5.74 -46.50
CA ASP A 170 -3.57 -5.73 -47.66
C ASP A 170 -2.80 -5.23 -48.90
N GLU A 171 -2.77 -6.02 -49.98
CA GLU A 171 -3.15 -5.61 -51.35
C GLU A 171 -3.24 -6.82 -52.30
#